data_AF-A0A7D9IZX7-F1
#
_entry.id   AF-A0A7D9IZX7-F1
#
_cell.length_a   1.000
_cell.length_b   1.000
_cell.length_c   1.000
_cell.angle_alpha   90.00
_cell.angle_beta   90.00
_cell.angle_gamma   90.00
#
_symmetry.space_group_name_H-M   'P 1'
#
loop_
_entity.id
_entity.type
_entity.pdbx_description
1 polymer ?
#
loop_
_entity_poly.entity_id
_entity_poly.type
_entity_poly.pdbx_seq_one_letter_code
_entity_poly.pdbx_strand_id
1 'polypeptide(L)' 'MVVGSRLRIKTLNNEIDIEINGNMVNQVTSVKSLGVHLDNHLMWSEHTDKLCKSEIASAIGALK' A
#
# COMPACT_ATOMS: atom_id res chain seq x y z
N MET A 1 8.31 -2.20 6.43
CA MET A 1 7.60 -0.93 6.15
C MET A 1 8.26 0.16 6.97
N VAL A 2 8.67 1.26 6.32
CA VAL A 2 9.25 2.43 7.01
C VAL A 2 8.17 3.50 7.05
N VAL A 3 7.92 4.06 8.23
CA VAL A 3 6.87 5.08 8.46
C VAL A 3 7.51 6.33 9.03
N GLY A 4 7.14 7.49 8.51
CA GLY A 4 7.65 8.78 8.97
C GLY A 4 6.63 9.90 8.80
N SER A 5 6.94 11.05 9.39
CA SER A 5 6.09 12.25 9.29
C SER A 5 6.06 12.78 7.86
N ARG A 6 4.85 12.85 7.26
CA ARG A 6 4.66 13.39 5.91
C ARG A 6 5.15 14.82 5.76
N LEU A 7 4.98 15.65 6.80
CA LEU A 7 5.41 17.05 6.77
C LEU A 7 6.93 17.14 6.62
N ARG A 8 7.66 16.41 7.47
CA ARG A 8 9.13 16.37 7.48
C ARG A 8 9.69 15.73 6.20
N ILE A 9 9.00 14.73 5.65
CA ILE A 9 9.38 14.07 4.40
C ILE A 9 9.17 14.99 3.20
N LYS A 10 8.06 15.73 3.15
CA LYS A 10 7.80 16.69 2.06
C LYS A 10 8.85 17.80 2.00
N THR A 11 9.39 18.23 3.14
CA THR A 11 10.44 19.26 3.18
C THR A 11 11.77 18.78 2.60
N LEU A 12 11.99 17.47 2.45
CA LEU A 12 13.22 16.91 1.92
C LEU A 12 13.32 16.98 0.38
N ASN A 13 12.27 17.45 -0.32
CA ASN A 13 12.18 17.71 -1.77
C ASN A 13 12.61 16.59 -2.73
N ASN A 14 13.05 15.43 -2.23
CA ASN A 14 13.50 14.29 -3.01
C ASN A 14 12.70 13.03 -2.64
N GLU A 15 12.61 12.09 -3.59
CA GLU A 15 12.24 10.71 -3.31
C GLU A 15 13.18 10.13 -2.24
N ILE A 16 12.64 9.39 -1.28
CA ILE A 16 13.44 8.79 -0.21
C ILE A 16 14.05 7.50 -0.74
N ASP A 17 15.35 7.55 -1.05
CA ASP A 17 16.12 6.36 -1.34
C ASP A 17 16.49 5.66 -0.03
N ILE A 18 16.00 4.43 0.14
CA ILE A 18 16.27 3.60 1.31
C ILE A 18 17.14 2.45 0.83
N GLU A 19 18.35 2.35 1.38
CA GLU A 19 19.26 1.23 1.13
C GLU A 19 19.37 0.37 2.40
N ILE A 20 19.28 -0.95 2.24
CA ILE A 20 19.48 -1.93 3.32
C ILE A 20 20.50 -2.96 2.84
N ASN A 21 21.64 -3.04 3.53
CA ASN A 21 22.73 -3.98 3.24
C ASN A 21 23.19 -3.95 1.76
N GLY A 22 23.39 -2.76 1.17
CA GLY A 22 23.81 -2.66 -0.24
C GLY A 22 22.67 -2.76 -1.26
N ASN A 23 21.43 -3.00 -0.82
CA ASN A 23 20.28 -3.19 -1.70
C ASN A 23 19.29 -2.03 -1.57
N MET A 24 18.95 -1.41 -2.70
CA MET A 24 17.90 -0.41 -2.76
C MET A 24 16.53 -1.06 -2.48
N VAL A 25 15.75 -0.42 -1.61
CA VAL A 25 14.40 -0.84 -1.30
C VAL A 25 13.46 -0.22 -2.33
N ASN A 26 12.74 -1.07 -3.07
CA ASN A 26 11.76 -0.60 -4.04
C ASN A 26 10.61 0.13 -3.36
N GLN A 27 10.30 1.33 -3.85
CA GLN A 27 9.10 2.05 -3.48
C GLN A 27 7.89 1.43 -4.19
N VAL A 28 6.83 1.14 -3.43
CA VAL A 28 5.58 0.60 -3.95
C VAL A 28 4.41 1.46 -3.49
N THR A 29 3.41 1.62 -4.36
CA THR A 29 2.21 2.42 -4.07
C THR A 29 1.19 1.66 -3.21
N SER A 30 1.19 0.32 -3.29
CA SER A 30 0.36 -0.55 -2.46
C SER A 30 1.07 -1.87 -2.16
N VAL A 31 0.84 -2.42 -0.97
CA VAL A 31 1.36 -3.73 -0.55
C VAL A 31 0.31 -4.45 0.29
N LYS A 32 0.28 -5.79 0.20
CA LYS A 32 -0.47 -6.62 1.15
C LYS A 32 0.45 -7.01 2.31
N SER A 33 0.09 -6.65 3.53
CA SER A 33 0.81 -7.01 4.75
C SER A 33 -0.15 -7.59 5.76
N LEU A 34 0.13 -8.80 6.26
CA LEU A 34 -0.69 -9.50 7.25
C LEU A 34 -2.19 -9.57 6.87
N GLY A 35 -2.50 -9.72 5.59
CA GLY A 35 -3.89 -9.78 5.10
C GLY A 35 -4.53 -8.43 4.78
N VAL A 36 -3.94 -7.32 5.21
CA VAL A 36 -4.43 -5.96 4.96
C VAL A 36 -3.74 -5.38 3.73
N HIS A 37 -4.49 -4.68 2.88
CA HIS A 37 -3.92 -3.91 1.79
C HIS A 37 -3.63 -2.49 2.27
N LEU A 38 -2.36 -2.11 2.24
CA LEU A 38 -1.88 -0.81 2.66
C LEU A 38 -1.45 -0.04 1.41
N ASP A 39 -1.87 1.21 1.29
CA ASP A 39 -1.33 2.14 0.30
C ASP A 39 -0.22 3.02 0.91
N ASN A 40 0.49 3.76 0.06
CA ASN A 40 1.50 4.73 0.47
C ASN A 40 0.93 5.93 1.27
N HIS A 41 -0.39 6.11 1.26
CA HIS A 41 -1.09 7.11 2.05
C HIS A 41 -1.53 6.59 3.43
N LEU A 42 -1.39 5.28 3.68
CA LEU A 42 -1.99 4.54 4.79
C LEU A 42 -3.50 4.78 4.91
N MET A 43 -4.18 4.96 3.77
CA MET A 43 -5.63 5.03 3.71
C MET A 43 -6.24 3.63 3.62
N TRP A 44 -7.47 3.52 4.14
CA TRP A 44 -8.23 2.26 4.12
C TRP A 44 -8.93 2.00 2.78
N SER A 45 -9.04 3.01 1.91
CA SER A 45 -9.78 2.92 0.64
C SER A 45 -9.31 1.77 -0.24
N GLU A 46 -8.00 1.58 -0.37
CA GLU A 46 -7.44 0.47 -1.15
C GLU A 46 -7.84 -0.90 -0.59
N HIS A 47 -7.86 -1.03 0.74
CA HIS A 47 -8.30 -2.24 1.39
C HIS A 47 -9.79 -2.49 1.19
N THR A 48 -10.63 -1.48 1.43
CA THR A 48 -12.09 -1.61 1.26
C THR A 48 -12.45 -1.89 -0.18
N ASP A 49 -11.81 -1.24 -1.15
CA ASP A 49 -12.07 -1.45 -2.57
C ASP A 49 -11.73 -2.87 -2.99
N LYS A 50 -10.58 -3.40 -2.57
CA LYS A 50 -10.18 -4.78 -2.86
C LYS A 50 -11.11 -5.79 -2.19
N LEU A 51 -11.54 -5.52 -0.97
CA LEU A 51 -12.46 -6.39 -0.23
C LEU A 51 -13.85 -6.38 -0.90
N CYS A 52 -14.44 -5.21 -1.13
CA CYS A 52 -15.73 -5.07 -1.79
C CYS A 52 -15.74 -5.65 -3.22
N LYS A 53 -14.71 -5.38 -4.03
CA LYS A 53 -14.61 -5.96 -5.38
C LYS A 53 -14.51 -7.48 -5.34
N SER A 54 -13.75 -8.02 -4.39
CA SER A 54 -13.63 -9.48 -4.21
C SER A 54 -14.97 -10.11 -3.83
N GLU A 55 -15.68 -9.53 -2.86
CA GLU A 55 -16.97 -10.04 -2.42
C GLU A 55 -18.03 -9.98 -3.53
N ILE A 56 -18.11 -8.87 -4.28
CA ILE A 56 -19.05 -8.72 -5.39
C ILE A 56 -18.71 -9.71 -6.52
N ALA A 57 -17.43 -9.86 -6.87
CA ALA A 57 -17.02 -10.81 -7.90
C ALA A 57 -17.28 -12.27 -7.48
N SER A 58 -17.07 -12.60 -6.21
CA SER A 58 -17.39 -13.90 -5.63
C SER A 58 -18.88 -14.19 -5.69
N ALA A 59 -19.72 -13.24 -5.29
CA ALA A 59 -21.17 -13.36 -5.33
C ALA A 59 -21.70 -13.57 -6.77
N ILE A 60 -21.18 -12.82 -7.74
CA ILE A 60 -21.54 -12.99 -9.17
C ILE A 60 -21.06 -14.34 -9.69
N GLY A 61 -19.83 -14.76 -9.34
CA GLY A 61 -19.29 -16.06 -9.75
C GLY A 61 -20.07 -17.24 -9.18
N ALA A 62 -20.61 -17.12 -7.98
CA ALA A 62 -21.44 -18.14 -7.34
C ALA A 62 -22.88 -18.21 -7.89
N LEU A 63 -23.36 -17.14 -8.55
CA LEU A 63 -24.68 -17.09 -9.20
C LEU A 63 -24.68 -17.69 -10.62
N LYS A 64 -23.52 -18.11 -11.14
CA LYS A 64 -23.37 -18.75 -12.45
C LYS A 64 -23.43 -20.28 -12.31
#